data_AF-A0A2X1SH53-F1
#
_entry.id   AF-A0A2X1SH53-F1
#
_cell.length_a   1.000
_cell.length_b   1.000
_cell.length_c   1.000
_cell.angle_alpha   90.00
_cell.angle_beta   90.00
_cell.angle_gamma   90.00
#
_symmetry.space_group_name_H-M   'P 1'
#
loop_
_entity.id
_entity.type
_entity.pdbx_description
1 polymer ?
#
loop_
_entity_poly.entity_id
_entity_poly.type
_entity_poly.pdbx_seq_one_letter_code
_entity_poly.pdbx_strand_id
1 'polypeptide(L)'
;MTGEFTRWGGQLLQLLGVHSEQWGYYQQIHLEGSPLTRIDGRMIIGMFGGCLAAALWANNVKLRLPRSRIRIAQAVAGGIIAGFGARLAMGCNLAAFFTGIPQFSLHAWLFAIATAIGSWFGARFTLLPLFRIPVKIQKVSTASPLTQKPQQARRRFRQGMVVFFAMIGWGLLTAADHPALGLAMLFGIAFGAAY
;
A
#
# COMPACT_ATOMS: atom_id res chain seq x y z
N MET A 1 -4.29 9.71 2.91
CA MET A 1 -3.94 8.27 2.68
C MET A 1 -4.81 7.30 3.49
N THR A 2 -4.62 7.15 4.81
CA THR A 2 -5.44 6.24 5.64
C THR A 2 -6.93 6.57 5.58
N GLY A 3 -7.27 7.87 5.61
CA GLY A 3 -8.60 8.45 5.41
C GLY A 3 -9.41 7.79 4.29
N GLU A 4 -8.84 7.78 3.09
CA GLU A 4 -9.48 7.27 1.87
C GLU A 4 -9.66 5.77 1.86
N PHE A 5 -8.69 4.99 2.38
CA PHE A 5 -8.84 3.52 2.43
C PHE A 5 -10.04 3.08 3.27
N THR A 6 -10.41 3.83 4.30
CA THR A 6 -11.63 3.51 5.07
C THR A 6 -12.89 4.10 4.45
N ARG A 7 -12.80 5.19 3.68
CA ARG A 7 -13.92 5.60 2.82
C ARG A 7 -14.20 4.54 1.76
N TRP A 8 -13.17 3.96 1.13
CA TRP A 8 -13.29 2.83 0.21
C TRP A 8 -13.89 1.60 0.92
N GLY A 9 -13.43 1.31 2.13
CA GLY A 9 -14.00 0.25 2.97
C GLY A 9 -15.48 0.49 3.30
N GLY A 10 -15.88 1.72 3.60
CA GLY A 10 -17.27 2.13 3.84
C GLY A 10 -18.16 1.99 2.60
N GLN A 11 -17.65 2.38 1.42
CA GLN A 11 -18.32 2.19 0.13
C GLN A 11 -18.45 0.70 -0.23
N LEU A 12 -17.44 -0.12 0.07
CA LEU A 12 -17.51 -1.58 -0.11
C LEU A 12 -18.56 -2.20 0.82
N LEU A 13 -18.63 -1.76 2.07
CA LEU A 13 -19.68 -2.20 3.01
C LEU A 13 -21.08 -1.77 2.57
N GLN A 14 -21.22 -0.59 1.96
CA GLN A 14 -22.47 -0.11 1.39
C GLN A 14 -22.90 -0.95 0.17
N LEU A 15 -21.96 -1.35 -0.69
CA LEU A 15 -22.19 -2.29 -1.79
C LEU A 15 -22.60 -3.69 -1.31
N LEU A 16 -22.17 -4.08 -0.10
CA LEU A 16 -22.59 -5.32 0.57
C LEU A 16 -23.92 -5.18 1.33
N GLY A 17 -24.62 -4.04 1.20
CA GLY A 17 -25.95 -3.80 1.78
C GLY A 17 -25.95 -3.30 3.22
N VAL A 18 -24.79 -3.07 3.83
CA VAL A 18 -24.71 -2.52 5.20
C VAL A 18 -24.91 -1.00 5.13
N HIS A 19 -25.87 -0.46 5.89
CA HIS A 19 -26.14 0.98 5.98
C HIS A 19 -25.06 1.71 6.80
N SER A 20 -23.82 1.70 6.28
CA SER A 20 -22.63 2.29 6.90
C SER A 20 -22.71 3.81 7.05
N GLU A 21 -23.62 4.47 6.33
CA GLU A 21 -23.88 5.93 6.36
C GLU A 21 -24.47 6.42 7.69
N GLN A 22 -25.14 5.54 8.44
CA GLN A 22 -25.80 5.89 9.71
C GLN A 22 -24.85 5.83 10.91
N TRP A 23 -23.65 5.28 10.74
CA TRP A 23 -22.69 5.18 11.83
C TRP A 23 -22.02 6.55 12.04
N GLY A 24 -22.05 7.07 13.27
CA GLY A 24 -21.50 8.39 13.61
C GLY A 24 -20.03 8.59 13.19
N TYR A 25 -19.28 7.50 13.05
CA TYR A 25 -17.93 7.48 12.48
C TYR A 25 -17.87 7.93 11.01
N TYR A 26 -18.80 7.46 10.18
CA TYR A 26 -18.84 7.75 8.75
C TYR A 26 -19.50 9.10 8.44
N GLN A 27 -20.33 9.62 9.37
CA GLN A 27 -20.84 10.99 9.29
C GLN A 27 -19.76 12.04 9.55
N GLN A 28 -18.84 11.81 10.50
CA GLN A 28 -17.68 12.69 10.68
C GLN A 28 -16.72 12.65 9.48
N ILE A 29 -16.61 11.50 8.81
CA ILE A 29 -15.68 11.29 7.68
C ILE A 29 -16.28 11.73 6.34
N HIS A 30 -17.56 12.13 6.24
CA HIS A 30 -18.23 12.58 5.00
C HIS A 30 -17.95 11.67 3.78
N LEU A 31 -18.84 10.70 3.51
CA LEU A 31 -18.73 9.80 2.33
C LEU A 31 -18.94 10.50 0.96
N GLU A 32 -19.06 11.83 0.90
CA GLU A 32 -19.45 12.56 -0.30
C GLU A 32 -18.37 12.64 -1.39
N GLY A 33 -18.48 11.80 -2.42
CA GLY A 33 -17.67 11.86 -3.64
C GLY A 33 -16.78 10.64 -3.91
N SER A 34 -16.48 10.43 -5.19
CA SER A 34 -15.69 9.30 -5.68
C SER A 34 -14.18 9.43 -5.36
N PRO A 35 -13.41 8.32 -5.35
CA PRO A 35 -11.96 8.38 -5.18
C PRO A 35 -11.25 9.22 -6.25
N LEU A 36 -11.91 9.40 -7.39
CA LEU A 36 -11.42 10.17 -8.53
C LEU A 36 -11.65 11.67 -8.37
N THR A 37 -12.45 12.15 -7.42
CA THR A 37 -12.70 13.59 -7.24
C THR A 37 -11.93 14.17 -6.05
N ARG A 38 -11.15 13.35 -5.33
CA ARG A 38 -10.44 13.74 -4.11
C ARG A 38 -8.92 13.69 -4.28
N ILE A 39 -8.24 14.59 -3.58
CA ILE A 39 -6.77 14.73 -3.58
C ILE A 39 -6.10 13.43 -3.11
N ASP A 40 -6.51 12.90 -1.96
CA ASP A 40 -5.92 11.68 -1.41
C ASP A 40 -6.17 10.44 -2.31
N GLY A 41 -7.34 10.34 -2.94
CA GLY A 41 -7.68 9.22 -3.83
C GLY A 41 -6.83 9.21 -5.11
N ARG A 42 -6.66 10.37 -5.75
CA ARG A 42 -5.75 10.53 -6.90
C ARG A 42 -4.28 10.32 -6.53
N MET A 43 -3.87 10.72 -5.33
CA MET A 43 -2.52 10.45 -4.82
C MET A 43 -2.26 8.94 -4.62
N ILE A 44 -3.22 8.19 -4.07
CA ILE A 44 -3.11 6.73 -3.92
C ILE A 44 -3.00 6.05 -5.29
N ILE A 45 -3.83 6.45 -6.26
CA ILE A 45 -3.79 5.93 -7.63
C ILE A 45 -2.43 6.23 -8.28
N GLY A 46 -1.93 7.45 -8.12
CA GLY A 46 -0.59 7.84 -8.56
C GLY A 46 0.49 6.96 -7.94
N MET A 47 0.42 6.71 -6.62
CA MET A 47 1.37 5.87 -5.90
C MET A 47 1.37 4.41 -6.38
N PHE A 48 0.20 3.81 -6.60
CA PHE A 48 0.10 2.48 -7.18
C PHE A 48 0.68 2.42 -8.60
N GLY A 49 0.42 3.43 -9.42
CA GLY A 49 1.00 3.52 -10.77
C GLY A 49 2.51 3.68 -10.78
N GLY A 50 3.06 4.52 -9.90
CA GLY A 50 4.50 4.71 -9.71
C GLY A 50 5.20 3.43 -9.27
N CYS A 51 4.65 2.75 -8.27
CA CYS A 51 5.19 1.48 -7.77
C CYS A 51 5.13 0.37 -8.83
N LEU A 52 4.04 0.30 -9.60
CA LEU A 52 3.91 -0.65 -10.71
C LEU A 52 4.95 -0.38 -11.80
N ALA A 53 5.16 0.89 -12.17
CA ALA A 53 6.19 1.27 -13.14
C ALA A 53 7.60 0.90 -12.65
N ALA A 54 7.93 1.22 -11.40
CA ALA A 54 9.21 0.87 -10.79
C ALA A 54 9.43 -0.65 -10.72
N ALA A 55 8.41 -1.40 -10.31
CA ALA A 55 8.47 -2.87 -10.25
C ALA A 55 8.68 -3.50 -11.64
N LEU A 56 8.08 -2.92 -12.68
CA LEU A 56 8.27 -3.32 -14.08
C LEU A 56 9.68 -2.99 -14.59
N TRP A 57 10.22 -1.82 -14.26
CA TRP A 57 11.60 -1.43 -14.59
C TRP A 57 12.63 -2.34 -13.91
N ALA A 58 12.40 -2.67 -12.63
CA ALA A 58 13.25 -3.60 -11.88
C ALA A 58 13.10 -5.07 -12.32
N ASN A 59 12.22 -5.38 -13.28
CA ASN A 59 11.92 -6.72 -13.76
C ASN A 59 11.51 -7.71 -12.62
N ASN A 60 11.09 -7.18 -11.47
CA ASN A 60 10.86 -7.92 -10.23
C ASN A 60 9.39 -8.31 -10.03
N VAL A 61 8.51 -8.03 -10.99
CA VAL A 61 7.11 -8.47 -10.97
C VAL A 61 7.06 -10.00 -11.07
N LYS A 62 6.89 -10.65 -9.91
CA LYS A 62 6.63 -12.08 -9.78
C LYS A 62 5.43 -12.28 -8.89
N LEU A 63 4.32 -12.72 -9.48
CA LEU A 63 3.14 -13.16 -8.74
C LEU A 63 3.53 -14.41 -7.93
N ARG A 64 3.68 -14.24 -6.62
CA ARG A 64 3.98 -15.32 -5.68
C ARG A 64 2.70 -15.68 -4.96
N LEU A 65 2.07 -16.78 -5.37
CA LEU A 65 0.94 -17.33 -4.63
C LEU A 65 1.43 -17.93 -3.30
N PRO A 66 0.81 -17.59 -2.17
CA PRO A 66 1.16 -18.17 -0.89
C PRO A 66 0.82 -19.67 -0.89
N ARG A 67 1.84 -20.52 -0.65
CA ARG A 67 1.68 -21.98 -0.64
C ARG A 67 0.94 -22.55 0.57
N SER A 68 0.68 -21.75 1.61
CA SER A 68 0.08 -22.21 2.87
C SER A 68 -1.11 -21.35 3.28
N ARG A 69 -2.21 -22.01 3.63
CA ARG A 69 -3.42 -21.37 4.17
C ARG A 69 -3.16 -20.62 5.47
N ILE A 70 -2.19 -21.08 6.28
CA ILE A 70 -1.78 -20.41 7.52
C ILE A 70 -1.20 -19.03 7.23
N ARG A 71 -0.38 -18.90 6.17
CA ARG A 71 0.19 -17.59 5.77
C ARG A 71 -0.89 -16.62 5.30
N ILE A 72 -1.91 -17.12 4.60
CA ILE A 72 -3.06 -16.32 4.17
C ILE A 72 -3.82 -15.82 5.41
N ALA A 73 -4.15 -16.72 6.34
CA ALA A 73 -4.84 -16.36 7.57
C ALA A 73 -4.05 -15.34 8.42
N GLN A 74 -2.72 -15.52 8.55
CA GLN A 74 -1.84 -14.55 9.21
C GLN A 74 -1.83 -13.18 8.53
N ALA A 75 -1.76 -13.15 7.20
CA ALA A 75 -1.78 -11.90 6.44
C ALA A 75 -3.11 -11.15 6.60
N VAL A 76 -4.23 -11.89 6.58
CA VAL A 76 -5.57 -11.31 6.79
C VAL A 76 -5.72 -10.80 8.22
N ALA A 77 -5.44 -11.63 9.22
CA ALA A 77 -5.55 -11.25 10.63
C ALA A 77 -4.60 -10.08 10.98
N GLY A 78 -3.34 -10.16 10.52
CA GLY A 78 -2.35 -9.09 10.71
C GLY A 78 -2.77 -7.79 10.02
N GLY A 79 -3.33 -7.87 8.82
CA GLY A 79 -3.87 -6.71 8.10
C GLY A 79 -5.03 -6.03 8.83
N ILE A 80 -5.95 -6.82 9.41
CA ILE A 80 -7.06 -6.30 10.22
C ILE A 80 -6.53 -5.57 11.46
N ILE A 81 -5.61 -6.20 12.20
CA ILE A 81 -5.03 -5.61 13.42
C ILE A 81 -4.24 -4.33 13.08
N ALA A 82 -3.42 -4.36 12.02
CA ALA A 82 -2.64 -3.19 11.59
C ALA A 82 -3.55 -2.05 11.12
N GLY A 83 -4.62 -2.37 10.38
CA GLY A 83 -5.61 -1.39 9.94
C GLY A 83 -6.36 -0.75 11.11
N PHE A 84 -6.76 -1.56 12.10
CA PHE A 84 -7.40 -1.08 13.32
C PHE A 84 -6.46 -0.16 14.12
N GLY A 85 -5.19 -0.57 14.31
CA GLY A 85 -4.18 0.23 15.00
C GLY A 85 -3.88 1.56 14.30
N ALA A 86 -3.76 1.56 12.96
CA ALA A 86 -3.58 2.79 12.18
C ALA A 86 -4.75 3.77 12.34
N ARG A 87 -5.97 3.25 12.56
CA ARG A 87 -7.15 4.08 12.80
C ARG A 87 -7.22 4.65 14.21
N LEU A 88 -6.90 3.87 15.23
CA LEU A 88 -6.81 4.39 16.60
C LEU A 88 -5.74 5.47 16.72
N ALA A 89 -4.63 5.32 16.01
CA ALA A 89 -3.56 6.30 15.98
C ALA A 89 -3.84 7.53 15.08
N MET A 90 -4.96 7.55 14.33
CA MET A 90 -5.30 8.62 13.39
C MET A 90 -4.15 8.98 12.42
N GLY A 91 -3.34 8.00 12.03
CA GLY A 91 -2.09 8.22 11.30
C GLY A 91 -1.68 7.02 10.47
N CYS A 92 -0.72 7.25 9.56
CA CYS A 92 -0.01 6.18 8.88
C CYS A 92 1.47 6.23 9.23
N ASN A 93 2.16 5.08 9.14
CA ASN A 93 3.59 5.00 9.41
C ASN A 93 4.36 6.09 8.64
N LEU A 94 3.99 6.31 7.37
CA LEU A 94 4.62 7.32 6.53
C LEU A 94 4.50 8.74 7.11
N ALA A 95 3.29 9.17 7.46
CA ALA A 95 3.05 10.52 7.99
C ALA A 95 3.77 10.71 9.34
N ALA A 96 3.71 9.71 10.22
CA ALA A 96 4.40 9.78 11.51
C ALA A 96 5.91 9.98 11.35
N PHE A 97 6.55 9.28 10.40
CA PHE A 97 8.00 9.40 10.16
C PHE A 97 8.40 10.67 9.42
N PHE A 98 7.70 11.06 8.34
CA PHE A 98 8.12 12.17 7.48
C PHE A 98 7.66 13.55 7.95
N THR A 99 6.52 13.65 8.65
CA THR A 99 6.01 14.94 9.13
C THR A 99 6.04 15.05 10.65
N GLY A 100 5.83 13.94 11.36
CA GLY A 100 5.75 13.93 12.82
C GLY A 100 7.08 14.10 13.54
N ILE A 101 8.14 13.39 13.08
CA ILE A 101 9.47 13.43 13.72
C ILE A 101 10.18 14.77 13.52
N PRO A 102 10.24 15.37 12.31
CA PRO A 102 10.89 16.66 12.10
C PRO A 102 10.21 17.81 12.86
N GLN A 103 8.90 17.70 13.08
CA GLN A 103 8.12 18.67 13.86
C GLN A 103 8.21 18.42 15.37
N PHE A 104 9.06 17.50 15.82
CA PHE A 104 9.23 17.10 17.23
C PHE A 104 7.92 16.79 17.96
N SER A 105 6.95 16.21 17.24
CA SER A 105 5.68 15.84 17.86
C SER A 105 5.86 14.66 18.80
N LEU A 106 5.57 14.85 20.08
CA LEU A 106 5.64 13.80 21.10
C LEU A 106 4.74 12.61 20.74
N HIS A 107 3.59 12.87 20.10
CA HIS A 107 2.69 11.84 19.59
C HIS A 107 3.36 10.96 18.52
N ALA A 108 4.11 11.55 17.59
CA ALA A 108 4.80 10.81 16.53
C ALA A 108 5.93 9.93 17.08
N TRP A 109 6.66 10.41 18.09
CA TRP A 109 7.67 9.64 18.80
C TRP A 109 7.08 8.44 19.55
N LEU A 110 6.00 8.65 20.30
CA LEU A 110 5.28 7.55 20.96
C LEU A 110 4.74 6.54 19.96
N PHE A 111 4.16 7.01 18.85
CA PHE A 111 3.67 6.15 17.78
C PHE A 111 4.79 5.33 17.14
N ALA A 112 5.95 5.93 16.88
CA ALA A 112 7.11 5.24 16.32
C ALA A 112 7.62 4.13 17.25
N ILE A 113 7.77 4.42 18.55
CA ILE A 113 8.20 3.45 19.56
C ILE A 113 7.17 2.31 19.68
N ALA A 114 5.87 2.64 19.79
CA ALA A 114 4.80 1.65 19.88
C ALA A 114 4.75 0.76 18.62
N THR A 115 4.95 1.33 17.44
CA THR A 115 5.00 0.59 16.18
C THR A 115 6.22 -0.32 16.12
N ALA A 116 7.38 0.13 16.61
CA ALA A 116 8.59 -0.69 16.68
C ALA A 116 8.40 -1.88 17.62
N ILE A 117 7.89 -1.65 18.84
CA ILE A 117 7.60 -2.70 19.82
C ILE A 117 6.55 -3.67 19.29
N GLY A 118 5.44 -3.16 18.74
CA GLY A 118 4.37 -3.97 18.15
C GLY A 118 4.86 -4.84 16.99
N SER A 119 5.69 -4.29 16.11
CA SER A 119 6.29 -5.05 14.99
C SER A 119 7.24 -6.14 15.49
N TRP A 120 8.02 -5.86 16.53
CA TRP A 120 8.91 -6.84 17.16
C TRP A 120 8.13 -7.99 17.81
N PHE A 121 7.09 -7.68 18.58
CA PHE A 121 6.20 -8.70 19.17
C PHE A 121 5.45 -9.49 18.10
N GLY A 122 4.93 -8.85 17.06
CA GLY A 122 4.27 -9.51 15.94
C GLY A 122 5.20 -10.46 15.18
N ALA A 123 6.45 -10.05 14.95
CA ALA A 123 7.47 -10.91 14.37
C ALA A 123 7.78 -12.11 15.28
N ARG A 124 7.89 -11.89 16.60
CA ARG A 124 8.13 -12.98 17.56
C ARG A 124 6.95 -13.96 17.64
N PHE A 125 5.72 -13.46 17.61
CA PHE A 125 4.50 -14.26 17.66
C PHE A 125 4.34 -15.14 16.41
N THR A 126 4.60 -14.58 15.22
CA THR A 126 4.54 -15.33 13.96
C THR A 126 5.62 -16.40 13.83
N LEU A 127 6.70 -16.31 14.62
CA LEU A 127 7.77 -17.31 14.70
C LEU A 127 7.46 -18.49 15.64
N LEU A 128 6.34 -18.45 16.40
CA LEU A 128 5.94 -19.54 17.29
C LEU A 128 5.66 -20.84 16.51
N PRO A 129 5.96 -22.01 17.11
CA PRO A 129 5.91 -23.31 16.43
C PRO A 129 4.50 -23.67 15.90
N LEU A 130 3.43 -23.17 16.53
CA LEU A 130 2.04 -23.36 16.09
C LEU A 130 1.71 -22.65 14.77
N PHE A 131 2.43 -21.56 14.47
CA PHE A 131 2.23 -20.68 13.32
C PHE A 131 3.31 -20.86 12.24
N ARG A 132 4.28 -21.76 12.50
CA ARG A 132 5.39 -22.04 11.60
C ARG A 132 4.87 -22.83 10.41
N ILE A 133 4.98 -22.24 9.24
CA ILE A 133 4.65 -22.91 7.98
C ILE A 133 5.59 -24.11 7.84
N PRO A 134 5.11 -25.32 7.54
CA PRO A 134 6.00 -26.43 7.20
C PRO A 134 6.67 -26.12 5.87
N VAL A 135 7.76 -25.38 5.92
CA VAL A 135 8.62 -25.15 4.77
C VAL A 135 9.36 -26.46 4.54
N LYS A 136 8.85 -27.31 3.65
CA LYS A 136 9.63 -28.42 3.10
C LYS A 136 10.81 -27.79 2.34
N ILE A 137 11.96 -27.71 3.00
CA ILE A 137 13.21 -27.28 2.37
C ILE A 137 13.59 -28.39 1.39
N GLN A 138 13.24 -28.21 0.13
CA GLN A 138 13.70 -29.08 -0.94
C GLN A 138 15.17 -28.74 -1.18
N LYS A 139 16.08 -29.64 -0.77
CA LYS A 139 17.51 -29.49 -1.08
C LYS A 139 17.66 -29.50 -2.59
N VAL A 140 18.06 -28.36 -3.16
CA VAL A 140 18.42 -28.27 -4.57
C VAL A 140 19.91 -28.57 -4.65
N SER A 141 20.27 -29.69 -5.28
CA SER A 141 21.67 -30.16 -5.39
C SER A 141 22.52 -29.35 -6.37
N THR A 142 21.89 -28.47 -7.16
CA THR A 142 22.54 -27.64 -8.17
C THR A 142 21.95 -26.25 -8.16
N ALA A 143 22.80 -25.22 -8.19
CA ALA A 143 22.33 -23.85 -8.38
C ALA A 143 21.52 -23.79 -9.68
N SER A 144 20.26 -23.39 -9.60
CA SER A 144 19.44 -23.19 -10.80
C SER A 144 20.13 -22.14 -11.66
N PRO A 145 20.42 -22.41 -12.95
CA PRO A 145 21.12 -21.44 -13.79
C PRO A 145 20.30 -20.15 -13.83
N LEU A 146 20.98 -19.01 -13.63
CA LEU A 146 20.37 -17.69 -13.78
C LEU A 146 19.89 -17.55 -15.23
N THR A 147 18.66 -17.99 -15.49
CA THR A 147 18.00 -17.89 -16.79
C THR A 147 17.57 -16.43 -16.93
N GLN A 148 18.53 -15.55 -17.18
CA GLN A 148 18.24 -14.17 -17.54
C GLN A 148 17.64 -14.20 -18.94
N LYS A 149 16.34 -13.88 -19.06
CA LYS A 149 15.65 -13.71 -20.34
C LYS A 149 15.72 -12.23 -20.72
N PRO A 150 16.76 -11.77 -21.46
CA PRO A 150 16.98 -10.35 -21.73
C PRO A 150 15.81 -9.71 -22.50
N GLN A 151 15.16 -10.46 -23.40
CA GLN A 151 13.98 -10.01 -24.13
C GLN A 151 12.77 -9.76 -23.21
N GLN A 152 12.59 -10.57 -22.17
CA GLN A 152 11.51 -10.39 -21.19
C GLN A 152 11.75 -9.15 -20.32
N ALA A 153 13.00 -8.91 -19.91
CA ALA A 153 13.40 -7.70 -19.19
C ALA A 153 13.12 -6.45 -20.03
N ARG A 154 13.52 -6.45 -21.32
CA ARG A 154 13.31 -5.32 -22.23
C ARG A 154 11.83 -5.04 -22.49
N ARG A 155 10.99 -6.09 -22.61
CA ARG A 155 9.53 -5.94 -22.77
C ARG A 155 8.87 -5.37 -21.51
N ARG A 156 9.26 -5.84 -20.32
CA ARG A 156 8.76 -5.35 -19.03
C ARG A 156 9.20 -3.91 -18.77
N PHE A 157 10.44 -3.58 -19.10
CA PHE A 157 10.93 -2.20 -19.02
C PHE A 157 10.13 -1.26 -19.92
N ARG A 158 9.85 -1.66 -21.18
CA ARG A 158 9.00 -0.89 -22.09
C ARG A 158 7.57 -0.74 -21.56
N GLN A 159 7.01 -1.78 -20.96
CA GLN A 159 5.70 -1.70 -20.30
C GLN A 159 5.73 -0.73 -19.12
N GLY A 160 6.78 -0.75 -18.30
CA GLY A 160 6.99 0.20 -17.21
C GLY A 160 7.06 1.64 -17.71
N MET A 161 7.78 1.91 -18.81
CA MET A 161 7.80 3.24 -19.46
C MET A 161 6.41 3.67 -19.92
N VAL A 162 5.67 2.80 -20.61
CA VAL A 162 4.31 3.13 -21.08
C VAL A 162 3.39 3.47 -19.91
N VAL A 163 3.41 2.66 -18.85
CA VAL A 163 2.61 2.92 -17.64
C VAL A 163 3.02 4.23 -16.98
N PHE A 164 4.31 4.49 -16.84
CA PHE A 164 4.82 5.72 -16.21
C PHE A 164 4.42 6.98 -16.99
N PHE A 165 4.64 7.00 -18.31
CA PHE A 165 4.28 8.14 -19.14
C PHE A 165 2.76 8.32 -19.27
N ALA A 166 1.98 7.24 -19.32
CA ALA A 166 0.52 7.31 -19.30
C ALA A 166 0.01 7.93 -17.98
N MET A 167 0.58 7.52 -16.85
CA MET A 167 0.22 8.04 -15.53
C MET A 167 0.64 9.51 -15.36
N ILE A 168 1.83 9.90 -15.83
CA ILE A 168 2.26 11.31 -15.83
C ILE A 168 1.38 12.15 -16.75
N GLY A 169 1.10 11.67 -17.97
CA GLY A 169 0.22 12.36 -18.92
C GLY A 169 -1.17 12.57 -18.33
N TRP A 170 -1.73 11.54 -17.70
CA TRP A 170 -2.99 11.65 -16.98
C TRP A 170 -2.92 12.67 -15.84
N GLY A 171 -1.86 12.63 -15.03
CA GLY A 171 -1.64 13.59 -13.94
C GLY A 171 -1.52 15.04 -14.42
N LEU A 172 -0.86 15.28 -15.56
CA LEU A 172 -0.71 16.60 -16.17
C LEU A 172 -2.00 17.12 -16.80
N LEU A 173 -2.75 16.29 -17.53
CA LEU A 173 -4.09 16.64 -18.03
C LEU A 173 -5.01 17.00 -16.86
N THR A 174 -4.95 16.18 -15.82
CA THR A 174 -5.70 16.40 -14.60
C THR A 174 -5.28 17.69 -13.88
N ALA A 175 -4.00 18.07 -13.94
CA ALA A 175 -3.49 19.31 -13.37
C ALA A 175 -3.93 20.55 -14.17
N ALA A 176 -4.16 20.40 -15.46
CA ALA A 176 -4.67 21.47 -16.32
C ALA A 176 -6.11 21.87 -15.95
N ASP A 177 -6.96 20.88 -15.64
CA ASP A 177 -8.34 21.14 -15.21
C ASP A 177 -8.44 21.49 -13.71
N HIS A 178 -7.72 20.73 -12.88
CA HIS A 178 -7.75 20.87 -11.42
C HIS A 178 -6.33 20.75 -10.83
N PRO A 179 -5.62 21.87 -10.61
CA PRO A 179 -4.19 21.86 -10.29
C PRO A 179 -3.87 21.08 -9.00
N ALA A 180 -4.69 21.23 -7.95
CA ALA A 180 -4.48 20.51 -6.68
C ALA A 180 -4.58 18.99 -6.84
N LEU A 181 -5.47 18.52 -7.72
CA LEU A 181 -5.73 17.10 -7.94
C LEU A 181 -4.66 16.45 -8.82
N GLY A 182 -4.21 17.15 -9.87
CA GLY A 182 -3.14 16.67 -10.72
C GLY A 182 -1.78 16.68 -10.02
N LEU A 183 -1.49 17.73 -9.24
CA LEU A 183 -0.25 17.82 -8.47
C LEU A 183 -0.17 16.70 -7.42
N ALA A 184 -1.28 16.40 -6.73
CA ALA A 184 -1.35 15.27 -5.81
C ALA A 184 -1.10 13.92 -6.48
N MET A 185 -1.61 13.72 -7.71
CA MET A 185 -1.35 12.51 -8.49
C MET A 185 0.13 12.39 -8.89
N LEU A 186 0.75 13.50 -9.34
CA LEU A 186 2.16 13.53 -9.70
C LEU A 186 3.07 13.27 -8.49
N PHE A 187 2.76 13.86 -7.33
CA PHE A 187 3.44 13.54 -6.07
C PHE A 187 3.27 12.07 -5.70
N GLY A 188 2.07 11.51 -5.87
CA GLY A 188 1.82 10.08 -5.70
C GLY A 188 2.71 9.23 -6.59
N ILE A 189 2.81 9.54 -7.89
CA ILE A 189 3.65 8.80 -8.86
C ILE A 189 5.12 8.87 -8.47
N ALA A 190 5.63 10.07 -8.15
CA ALA A 190 7.02 10.26 -7.75
C ALA A 190 7.34 9.47 -6.47
N PHE A 191 6.44 9.57 -5.47
CA PHE A 191 6.59 8.85 -4.21
C PHE A 191 6.55 7.34 -4.41
N GLY A 192 5.60 6.83 -5.20
CA GLY A 192 5.47 5.40 -5.49
C GLY A 192 6.61 4.83 -6.33
N ALA A 193 7.26 5.63 -7.17
CA ALA A 193 8.42 5.20 -7.96
C ALA A 193 9.72 5.14 -7.15
N ALA A 194 9.80 5.91 -6.05
CA ALA A 194 10.98 5.96 -5.18
C ALA A 194 11.00 4.88 -4.08
N TYR A 195 9.89 4.19 -3.87
CA TYR A 195 9.69 3.18 -2.81
C TYR A 195 9.68 1.75 -3.36
#